data_AF-U1QQ85-F1
#
_entry.id   AF-U1QQ85-F1
#
_cell.length_a   1.000
_cell.length_b   1.000
_cell.length_c   1.000
_cell.angle_alpha   90.00
_cell.angle_beta   90.00
_cell.angle_gamma   90.00
#
_symmetry.space_group_name_H-M   'P 1'
#
loop_
_entity.id
_entity.type
_entity.pdbx_description
1 polymer ?
#
loop_
_entity_poly.entity_id
_entity_poly.type
_entity_poly.pdbx_seq_one_letter_code
_entity_poly.pdbx_strand_id
1 'polypeptide(L)'
;MSRSSVPGETSTTITDGLPFDDVAPETIRVLADCGVLSDQPDDSAFCPDSAFELLAHPGRRVVLAHLLSAGPTVTLTQLLDYVFTQSDTGSHSPATRQEVVKAFSTTHLPKLDDAGYLSYDLEQQRITATDQTVKIKPYLVLAMVQQRADENCIWH
;
A
#
# COMPACT_ATOMS: atom_id res chain seq x y z
N MET A 1 54.13 -3.37 -52.91
CA MET A 1 53.28 -2.18 -52.65
C MET A 1 51.85 -2.54 -52.99
N SER A 2 50.93 -2.38 -52.04
CA SER A 2 49.48 -2.23 -52.22
C SER A 2 48.67 -3.43 -52.74
N ARG A 3 47.49 -3.78 -52.24
CA ARG A 3 46.72 -3.57 -51.00
C ARG A 3 45.57 -4.57 -51.17
N SER A 4 45.34 -5.45 -50.19
CA SER A 4 44.14 -6.29 -50.13
C SER A 4 42.90 -5.42 -50.00
N SER A 5 41.83 -5.76 -50.73
CA SER A 5 40.51 -5.16 -50.56
C SER A 5 39.47 -6.23 -50.24
N VAL A 6 39.03 -6.16 -48.98
CA VAL A 6 37.69 -6.38 -48.41
C VAL A 6 37.08 -7.79 -48.48
N PRO A 7 36.97 -8.50 -47.34
CA PRO A 7 35.84 -9.37 -47.07
C PRO A 7 34.74 -8.63 -46.30
N GLY A 8 33.51 -9.04 -46.58
CA GLY A 8 32.50 -9.34 -45.56
C GLY A 8 32.05 -8.20 -44.67
N GLU A 9 30.89 -7.65 -45.01
CA GLU A 9 30.01 -6.96 -44.09
C GLU A 9 29.78 -7.82 -42.84
N THR A 10 30.21 -7.35 -41.67
CA THR A 10 29.63 -7.75 -40.39
C THR A 10 29.00 -6.52 -39.78
N SER A 11 27.79 -6.21 -40.23
CA SER A 11 26.84 -5.44 -39.43
C SER A 11 26.47 -6.29 -38.22
N THR A 12 27.22 -6.11 -37.14
CA THR A 12 26.83 -6.59 -35.82
C THR A 12 25.73 -5.67 -35.31
N THR A 13 24.50 -5.91 -35.75
CA THR A 13 23.30 -5.41 -35.07
C THR A 13 23.05 -6.32 -33.88
N ILE A 14 23.59 -5.93 -32.73
CA ILE A 14 23.18 -6.49 -31.44
C ILE A 14 21.79 -5.92 -31.15
N THR A 15 20.77 -6.60 -31.64
CA THR A 15 19.42 -6.53 -31.08
C THR A 15 19.36 -7.60 -30.00
N ASP A 16 19.59 -7.18 -28.77
CA ASP A 16 19.27 -7.96 -27.58
C ASP A 16 17.74 -8.00 -27.47
N GLY A 17 17.15 -9.01 -28.08
CA GLY A 17 15.73 -9.33 -28.01
C GLY A 17 15.62 -10.78 -27.60
N LEU A 18 15.54 -11.03 -26.29
CA LEU A 18 15.07 -12.31 -25.79
C LEU A 18 13.66 -12.53 -26.36
N PRO A 19 13.40 -13.62 -27.12
CA PRO A 19 12.05 -13.93 -27.56
C PRO A 19 11.28 -14.46 -26.35
N PHE A 20 10.40 -13.62 -25.79
CA PHE A 20 9.43 -14.02 -24.76
C PHE A 20 8.36 -15.01 -25.30
N ASP A 21 8.42 -15.36 -26.59
CA ASP A 21 7.41 -16.19 -27.28
C ASP A 21 7.64 -17.71 -27.18
N ASP A 22 8.72 -18.20 -26.58
CA ASP A 22 9.01 -19.64 -26.47
C ASP A 22 8.91 -20.14 -25.02
N VAL A 23 7.79 -19.83 -24.36
CA VAL A 23 7.44 -20.47 -23.08
C VAL A 23 6.96 -21.88 -23.40
N ALA A 24 7.78 -22.88 -23.09
CA ALA A 24 7.39 -24.28 -23.22
C ALA A 24 6.05 -24.54 -22.50
N PRO A 25 5.09 -25.27 -23.12
CA PRO A 25 3.76 -25.50 -22.55
C PRO A 25 3.81 -26.20 -21.18
N GLU A 26 4.87 -26.94 -20.89
CA GLU A 26 5.09 -27.54 -19.57
C GLU A 26 5.41 -26.51 -18.49
N THR A 27 6.08 -25.41 -18.83
CA THR A 27 6.30 -24.28 -17.91
C THR A 27 4.98 -23.57 -17.59
N ILE A 28 4.11 -23.40 -18.59
CA ILE A 28 2.76 -22.85 -18.39
C ILE A 28 1.95 -23.76 -17.46
N ARG A 29 2.05 -25.08 -17.62
CA ARG A 29 1.41 -26.06 -16.71
C ARG A 29 1.93 -25.96 -15.29
N VAL A 30 3.25 -25.89 -15.10
CA VAL A 30 3.84 -25.72 -13.76
C VAL A 30 3.37 -24.42 -13.11
N LEU A 31 3.26 -23.32 -13.87
CA LEU A 31 2.75 -22.05 -13.35
C LEU A 31 1.24 -22.10 -13.03
N ALA A 32 0.45 -22.85 -13.82
CA ALA A 32 -0.97 -23.07 -13.56
C ALA A 32 -1.21 -23.97 -12.34
N ASP A 33 -0.44 -25.05 -12.18
CA ASP A 33 -0.50 -25.94 -11.01
C ASP A 33 -0.03 -25.24 -9.73
N CYS A 34 0.86 -24.24 -9.86
CA CYS A 34 1.27 -23.36 -8.76
C CYS A 34 0.27 -22.23 -8.46
N GLY A 35 -0.81 -22.07 -9.25
CA GLY A 35 -1.80 -21.01 -9.07
C GLY A 35 -1.33 -19.60 -9.49
N VAL A 36 -0.14 -19.46 -10.10
CA VAL A 36 0.47 -18.16 -10.46
C VAL A 36 -0.31 -17.42 -11.56
N LEU A 37 -1.07 -18.15 -12.37
CA LEU A 37 -1.89 -17.60 -13.47
C LEU A 37 -3.37 -17.43 -13.10
N SER A 38 -3.78 -17.86 -11.91
CA SER A 38 -5.16 -17.71 -11.46
C SER A 38 -5.31 -16.36 -10.77
N ASP A 39 -5.75 -15.36 -11.52
CA ASP A 39 -6.23 -14.05 -11.00
C ASP A 39 -7.59 -14.21 -10.30
N GLN A 40 -7.77 -15.27 -9.52
CA GLN A 40 -8.92 -15.42 -8.65
C GLN A 40 -8.37 -15.20 -7.25
N PRO A 41 -8.54 -14.01 -6.65
CA PRO A 41 -8.29 -13.88 -5.23
C PRO A 41 -9.19 -14.92 -4.57
N ASP A 42 -8.59 -15.91 -3.92
CA ASP A 42 -9.32 -16.75 -2.97
C ASP A 42 -10.17 -15.80 -2.12
N ASP A 43 -11.50 -15.88 -2.18
CA ASP A 43 -12.43 -15.02 -1.41
C ASP A 43 -12.24 -15.17 0.13
N SER A 44 -11.30 -16.02 0.55
CA SER A 44 -10.88 -16.27 1.92
C SER A 44 -9.43 -15.82 2.22
N ALA A 45 -8.67 -15.40 1.21
CA ALA A 45 -7.28 -14.96 1.32
C ALA A 45 -7.20 -13.44 1.21
N PHE A 46 -6.45 -12.85 2.14
CA PHE A 46 -6.07 -11.45 2.14
C PHE A 46 -5.50 -11.05 0.76
N CYS A 47 -6.24 -10.27 -0.04
CA CYS A 47 -5.78 -9.77 -1.33
C CYS A 47 -4.83 -8.58 -1.11
N PRO A 48 -3.54 -8.67 -1.48
CA PRO A 48 -2.57 -7.59 -1.26
C PRO A 48 -2.96 -6.27 -1.92
N ASP A 49 -3.54 -6.31 -3.12
CA ASP A 49 -3.92 -5.11 -3.87
C ASP A 49 -5.00 -4.30 -3.16
N SER A 50 -6.02 -4.98 -2.63
CA SER A 50 -7.07 -4.34 -1.82
C SER A 50 -6.49 -3.73 -0.54
N ALA A 51 -5.54 -4.42 0.10
CA ALA A 51 -4.83 -3.89 1.26
C ALA A 51 -4.02 -2.63 0.91
N PHE A 52 -3.33 -2.60 -0.24
CA PHE A 52 -2.59 -1.42 -0.70
C PHE A 52 -3.51 -0.25 -1.08
N GLU A 53 -4.63 -0.50 -1.76
CA GLU A 53 -5.62 0.54 -2.07
C GLU A 53 -6.17 1.17 -0.78
N LEU A 54 -6.46 0.33 0.22
CA LEU A 54 -6.85 0.81 1.53
C LEU A 54 -5.71 1.60 2.20
N LEU A 55 -4.47 1.12 2.16
CA LEU A 55 -3.34 1.83 2.74
C LEU A 55 -2.89 3.06 1.95
N ALA A 56 -3.38 3.29 0.74
CA ALA A 56 -2.98 4.43 -0.10
C ALA A 56 -3.28 5.78 0.56
N HIS A 57 -4.31 5.87 1.40
CA HIS A 57 -4.68 7.12 2.08
C HIS A 57 -3.92 7.30 3.40
N PRO A 58 -3.24 8.45 3.61
CA PRO A 58 -2.42 8.71 4.81
C PRO A 58 -3.22 8.61 6.10
N GLY A 59 -4.44 9.16 6.13
CA GLY A 59 -5.33 9.07 7.29
C GLY A 59 -5.58 7.63 7.75
N ARG A 60 -5.77 6.68 6.82
CA ARG A 60 -6.04 5.27 7.15
C ARG A 60 -4.78 4.58 7.70
N ARG A 61 -3.60 4.90 7.17
CA ARG A 61 -2.32 4.42 7.70
C ARG A 61 -2.11 4.88 9.14
N VAL A 62 -2.42 6.14 9.44
CA VAL A 62 -2.23 6.70 10.79
C VAL A 62 -3.13 5.99 11.81
N VAL A 63 -4.39 5.66 11.47
CA VAL A 63 -5.27 4.87 12.35
C VAL A 63 -4.66 3.51 12.66
N LEU A 64 -4.31 2.75 11.62
CA LEU A 64 -3.83 1.38 11.77
C LEU A 64 -2.48 1.34 12.52
N ALA A 65 -1.60 2.30 12.24
CA ALA A 65 -0.33 2.43 12.95
C ALA A 65 -0.53 2.74 14.44
N HIS A 66 -1.46 3.64 14.75
CA HIS A 66 -1.76 3.98 16.13
C HIS A 66 -2.34 2.78 16.89
N LEU A 67 -3.29 2.04 16.29
CA LEU A 67 -3.83 0.80 16.86
C LEU A 67 -2.75 -0.25 17.11
N LEU A 68 -1.83 -0.44 16.16
CA LEU A 68 -0.75 -1.43 16.30
C LEU A 68 0.30 -1.05 17.35
N SER A 69 0.41 0.24 17.70
CA SER A 69 1.37 0.76 18.68
C SER A 69 0.79 0.93 20.07
N ALA A 70 -0.41 1.53 20.18
CA ALA A 70 -1.06 1.87 21.44
C ALA A 70 -1.83 0.72 22.07
N GLY A 71 -2.30 -0.24 21.25
CA GLY A 71 -3.02 -1.42 21.71
C GLY A 71 -4.34 -1.65 20.97
N PRO A 72 -5.02 -2.77 21.28
CA PRO A 72 -6.15 -3.26 20.50
C PRO A 72 -7.40 -2.38 20.59
N THR A 73 -7.45 -1.41 21.50
CA THR A 73 -8.59 -0.49 21.58
C THR A 73 -8.12 0.90 21.98
N VAL A 74 -8.56 1.91 21.22
CA VAL A 74 -8.28 3.33 21.46
C VAL A 74 -9.56 4.15 21.28
N THR A 75 -9.61 5.34 21.86
CA THR A 75 -10.72 6.27 21.62
C THR A 75 -10.44 7.17 20.41
N LEU A 76 -11.49 7.70 19.78
CA LEU A 76 -11.34 8.69 18.73
C LEU A 76 -10.51 9.90 19.20
N THR A 77 -10.71 10.35 20.44
CA THR A 77 -9.93 11.44 21.03
C THR A 77 -8.44 11.12 21.10
N GLN A 78 -8.07 9.93 21.56
CA GLN A 78 -6.67 9.49 21.62
C GLN A 78 -6.02 9.42 20.24
N LEU A 79 -6.75 8.89 19.26
CA LEU A 79 -6.30 8.86 17.87
C LEU A 79 -6.06 10.27 17.33
N LEU A 80 -6.99 11.19 17.57
CA LEU A 80 -6.87 12.57 17.12
C LEU A 80 -5.71 13.29 17.80
N ASP A 81 -5.54 13.12 19.11
CA ASP A 81 -4.40 13.70 19.84
C ASP A 81 -3.07 13.16 19.29
N TYR A 82 -3.00 11.88 18.95
CA TYR A 82 -1.84 11.29 18.27
C TYR A 82 -1.60 11.94 16.89
N VAL A 83 -2.65 12.07 16.07
CA VAL A 83 -2.56 12.74 14.77
C VAL A 83 -2.03 14.17 14.91
N PHE A 84 -2.59 14.96 15.84
CA PHE A 84 -2.16 16.35 16.05
C PHE A 84 -0.75 16.46 16.64
N THR A 85 -0.31 15.48 17.43
CA THR A 85 1.05 15.46 17.96
C THR A 85 2.07 15.11 16.88
N GLN A 86 1.72 14.23 15.94
CA GLN A 86 2.58 13.84 14.83
C GLN A 86 2.57 14.85 13.67
N SER A 87 1.52 15.67 13.56
CA SER A 87 1.40 16.71 12.55
C SER A 87 2.17 17.94 13.02
N ASP A 88 3.35 18.19 12.45
CA ASP A 88 4.18 19.38 12.75
C ASP A 88 3.52 20.71 12.30
N THR A 89 2.28 20.64 11.83
CA THR A 89 1.42 21.77 11.53
C THR A 89 0.97 22.39 12.86
N GLY A 90 1.75 23.33 13.40
CA GLY A 90 1.43 24.11 14.61
C GLY A 90 0.13 24.94 14.57
N SER A 91 -0.78 24.66 13.63
CA SER A 91 -2.11 25.25 13.54
C SER A 91 -3.14 24.31 14.18
N HIS A 92 -3.25 24.39 15.50
CA HIS A 92 -4.32 23.77 16.29
C HIS A 92 -5.63 24.58 16.20
N SER A 93 -5.93 25.15 15.03
CA SER A 93 -7.15 25.95 14.89
C SER A 93 -8.36 25.05 15.16
N PRO A 94 -9.38 25.53 15.90
CA PRO A 94 -10.57 24.73 16.19
C PRO A 94 -11.30 24.29 14.91
N ALA A 95 -11.22 25.07 13.84
CA ALA A 95 -11.77 24.72 12.52
C ALA A 95 -11.05 23.52 11.91
N THR A 96 -9.71 23.54 11.86
CA THR A 96 -8.89 22.42 11.36
C THR A 96 -9.15 21.15 12.18
N ARG A 97 -9.28 21.28 13.51
CA ARG A 97 -9.60 20.14 14.37
C ARG A 97 -10.95 19.52 14.02
N GLN A 98 -11.98 20.32 13.82
CA GLN A 98 -13.31 19.84 13.43
C GLN A 98 -13.30 19.15 12.06
N GLU A 99 -12.55 19.68 11.10
CA GLU A 99 -12.40 19.06 9.78
C GLU A 99 -11.72 17.70 9.85
N VAL A 100 -10.63 17.57 10.62
CA VAL A 100 -9.94 16.29 10.84
C VAL A 100 -10.87 15.30 11.55
N VAL A 101 -11.56 15.71 12.62
CA VAL A 101 -12.54 14.86 13.32
C VAL A 101 -13.59 14.33 12.33
N LYS A 102 -14.14 15.21 11.48
CA LYS A 102 -15.11 14.84 10.47
C LYS A 102 -14.53 13.85 9.47
N ALA A 103 -13.37 14.13 8.89
CA ALA A 103 -12.72 13.24 7.92
C ALA A 103 -12.49 11.83 8.48
N PHE A 104 -12.03 11.70 9.72
CA PHE A 104 -11.84 10.40 10.33
C PHE A 104 -13.17 9.69 10.60
N SER A 105 -14.13 10.37 11.23
CA SER A 105 -15.40 9.77 11.62
C SER A 105 -16.31 9.43 10.44
N THR A 106 -16.30 10.20 9.35
CA THR A 106 -17.21 9.99 8.21
C THR A 106 -16.59 9.18 7.08
N THR A 107 -15.26 9.21 6.93
CA THR A 107 -14.60 8.68 5.73
C THR A 107 -13.62 7.56 6.04
N HIS A 108 -12.73 7.76 7.02
CA HIS A 108 -11.64 6.81 7.24
C HIS A 108 -12.07 5.63 8.09
N LEU A 109 -12.71 5.89 9.24
CA LEU A 109 -13.11 4.82 10.15
C LEU A 109 -14.19 3.92 9.56
N PRO A 110 -15.27 4.43 8.92
CA PRO A 110 -16.26 3.57 8.29
C PRO A 110 -15.67 2.67 7.21
N LYS A 111 -14.77 3.19 6.35
CA LYS A 111 -14.12 2.37 5.33
C LYS A 111 -13.21 1.28 5.88
N LEU A 112 -12.56 1.52 7.02
CA LEU A 112 -11.73 0.53 7.69
C LEU A 112 -12.58 -0.53 8.42
N ASP A 113 -13.74 -0.11 8.94
CA ASP A 113 -14.76 -0.96 9.57
C ASP A 113 -15.42 -1.88 8.53
N ASP A 114 -15.89 -1.32 7.41
CA ASP A 114 -16.50 -2.04 6.28
C ASP A 114 -15.55 -3.11 5.72
N ALA A 115 -14.25 -2.82 5.68
CA ALA A 115 -13.22 -3.74 5.21
C ALA A 115 -12.75 -4.73 6.30
N GLY A 116 -13.29 -4.65 7.52
CA GLY A 116 -13.03 -5.59 8.62
C GLY A 116 -11.67 -5.43 9.30
N TYR A 117 -10.96 -4.32 9.06
CA TYR A 117 -9.64 -4.06 9.65
C TYR A 117 -9.71 -3.44 11.04
N LEU A 118 -10.86 -2.92 11.45
CA LEU A 118 -11.14 -2.45 12.79
C LEU A 118 -12.65 -2.57 13.04
N SER A 119 -13.06 -2.34 14.28
CA SER A 119 -14.45 -2.11 14.64
C SER A 119 -14.59 -0.69 15.18
N TYR A 120 -15.48 0.11 14.58
CA TYR A 120 -15.74 1.49 15.02
C TYR A 120 -17.13 1.63 15.67
N ASP A 121 -17.14 1.90 16.97
CA ASP A 121 -18.35 2.22 17.72
C ASP A 121 -18.55 3.75 17.73
N LEU A 122 -19.56 4.23 17.00
CA LEU A 122 -19.91 5.66 16.94
C LEU A 122 -20.45 6.19 18.27
N GLU A 123 -21.20 5.38 19.01
CA GLU A 123 -21.86 5.82 20.26
C GLU A 123 -20.82 6.02 21.36
N GLN A 124 -19.85 5.11 21.45
CA GLN A 124 -18.78 5.15 22.44
C GLN A 124 -17.52 5.85 21.93
N GLN A 125 -17.46 6.20 20.64
CA GLN A 125 -16.27 6.71 19.95
C GLN A 125 -15.03 5.82 20.17
N ARG A 126 -15.22 4.50 20.12
CA ARG A 126 -14.17 3.51 20.35
C ARG A 126 -13.78 2.84 19.06
N ILE A 127 -12.48 2.65 18.88
CA ILE A 127 -11.89 2.01 17.72
C ILE A 127 -11.13 0.79 18.22
N THR A 128 -11.52 -0.38 17.74
CA THR A 128 -10.96 -1.67 18.17
C THR A 128 -10.29 -2.36 17.00
N ALA A 129 -9.04 -2.80 17.16
CA ALA A 129 -8.35 -3.60 16.16
C ALA A 129 -8.97 -4.99 16.05
N THR A 130 -9.00 -5.54 14.84
CA THR A 130 -9.39 -6.92 14.55
C THR A 130 -8.14 -7.76 14.27
N ASP A 131 -8.32 -9.07 14.09
CA ASP A 131 -7.22 -9.95 13.68
C ASP A 131 -6.62 -9.55 12.31
N GLN A 132 -7.43 -8.92 11.44
CA GLN A 132 -6.97 -8.43 10.14
C GLN A 132 -6.03 -7.22 10.26
N THR A 133 -6.16 -6.40 11.32
CA THR A 133 -5.23 -5.30 11.60
C THR A 133 -3.80 -5.82 11.77
N VAL A 134 -3.63 -6.97 12.40
CA VAL A 134 -2.30 -7.57 12.64
C VAL A 134 -1.72 -8.10 11.34
N LYS A 135 -2.54 -8.69 10.47
CA LYS A 135 -2.13 -9.22 9.16
C LYS A 135 -1.64 -8.15 8.20
N ILE A 136 -2.22 -6.93 8.26
CA ILE A 136 -1.83 -5.82 7.37
C ILE A 136 -0.55 -5.10 7.80
N LYS A 137 -0.04 -5.37 9.01
CA LYS A 137 1.19 -4.76 9.56
C LYS A 137 2.39 -4.73 8.61
N PRO A 138 2.82 -5.84 7.96
CA PRO A 138 3.96 -5.79 7.03
C PRO A 138 3.73 -4.83 5.85
N TYR A 139 2.50 -4.77 5.32
CA TYR A 139 2.13 -3.86 4.23
C TYR A 139 2.10 -2.40 4.69
N LEU A 140 1.64 -2.14 5.92
CA LEU A 140 1.66 -0.82 6.51
C LEU A 140 3.08 -0.27 6.65
N VAL A 141 4.03 -1.11 7.10
CA VAL A 141 5.45 -0.73 7.19
C VAL A 141 5.99 -0.35 5.82
N LEU A 142 5.65 -1.12 4.78
CA LEU A 142 6.08 -0.81 3.41
C LEU A 142 5.46 0.50 2.88
N ALA A 143 4.16 0.70 3.10
CA ALA A 143 3.46 1.91 2.68
C ALA A 143 3.97 3.17 3.39
N MET A 144 4.44 3.04 4.64
CA MET A 144 5.08 4.13 5.38
C MET A 144 6.49 4.46 4.85
N VAL A 145 7.23 3.47 4.37
CA VAL A 145 8.55 3.69 3.74
C VAL A 145 8.41 4.47 2.42
N GLN A 146 7.36 4.19 1.63
CA GLN A 146 7.11 4.87 0.36
C GLN A 146 6.74 6.35 0.54
N GLN A 147 6.01 6.71 1.60
CA GLN A 147 5.59 8.09 1.86
C GLN A 147 6.76 9.09 1.97
N ARG A 148 7.93 8.64 2.45
CA ARG A 148 9.14 9.48 2.54
C ARG A 148 9.72 9.84 1.16
N ALA A 149 9.38 9.07 0.12
CA ALA A 149 9.81 9.35 -1.24
C ALA A 149 8.88 10.38 -1.93
N ASP A 150 7.58 10.32 -1.67
CA ASP A 150 6.58 11.19 -2.32
C ASP A 150 6.66 12.64 -1.80
N GLU A 151 6.92 12.82 -0.51
CA GLU A 151 7.13 14.14 0.12
C GLU A 151 8.44 14.82 -0.37
N ASN A 152 9.38 14.05 -0.92
CA ASN A 152 10.63 14.57 -1.51
C ASN A 152 10.52 14.87 -3.01
N CYS A 153 9.38 14.59 -3.66
CA CYS A 153 9.16 14.87 -5.08
C CYS A 153 8.33 16.13 -5.35
N ILE A 154 7.87 16.84 -4.32
CA ILE A 154 7.19 18.14 -4.48
C ILE A 154 8.20 19.29 -4.37
N TRP A 155 9.28 19.27 -5.15
CA TRP A 155 10.03 20.46 -5.56
C TRP A 155 10.90 20.12 -6.78
N HIS A 156 10.38 20.41 -7.98
CA HIS A 156 11.20 20.84 -9.12
C HIS A 156 10.42 21.76 -10.04
#